data_AF-A0A1D6J348-F1
#
_entry.id   AF-A0A1D6J348-F1
#
_cell.length_a   1.000
_cell.length_b   1.000
_cell.length_c   1.000
_cell.angle_alpha   90.00
_cell.angle_beta   90.00
_cell.angle_gamma   90.00
#
_symmetry.space_group_name_H-M   'P 1'
#
loop_
_entity.id
_entity.type
_entity.pdbx_description
1 polymer ?
#
loop_
_entity_poly.entity_id
_entity_poly.type
_entity_poly.pdbx_seq_one_letter_code
_entity_poly.pdbx_strand_id
1 'polypeptide(L)'
;MQISPCRTMLSVRYPFQHQRKNYKEYFGGPPCFKYLTEHVTDDVKLMDARRAEKFRFQHMDTGAEEFQKMLLTCGASLSCATKEWVSNHYKWIVWKLASLERCYPTRVAGKFLTVDNVLEELKYRYDREVNHGHRSAIKKILEGNSSPSLMMVLCISAIYSCPYQNNNKLEVNKVDTNEDNSGNQSFSATNRNMSANIELTDGWYSLDASLDVALLEQLEKRKLFVGQKLRIWGASLCGWSGPVSFHEVSGVVKLVVHINGTYRARWNDALGFCKHVGLPLAFRCIKVSGGRVPRTLVGITRIYPILYRERLPDGRFVVRSERMERKALELYHQRLLETFFLRKHVLRHDCWRNHVAKTTCKHICVPIIRTM
;
A
#
# COMPACT_ATOMS: atom_id res chain seq x y z
N MET A 1 20.36 22.82 -27.06
CA MET A 1 20.81 21.61 -26.34
C MET A 1 21.90 22.03 -25.37
N GLN A 2 21.55 22.26 -24.09
CA GLN A 2 22.55 22.47 -23.04
C GLN A 2 22.93 21.10 -22.48
N ILE A 3 24.15 20.67 -22.78
CA ILE A 3 24.75 19.48 -22.18
C ILE A 3 24.92 19.81 -20.70
N SER A 4 24.14 19.15 -19.84
CA SER A 4 24.28 19.26 -18.38
C SER A 4 25.72 18.92 -17.98
N PRO A 5 26.31 19.63 -16.99
CA PRO A 5 27.68 19.37 -16.57
C PRO A 5 27.77 17.90 -16.12
N CYS A 6 28.80 17.21 -16.60
CA CYS A 6 29.11 15.83 -16.26
C CYS A 6 28.98 15.66 -14.73
N ARG A 7 27.93 14.98 -14.28
CA ARG A 7 27.68 14.79 -12.85
C ARG A 7 28.83 13.98 -12.28
N THR A 8 29.56 14.56 -11.33
CA THR A 8 30.71 13.92 -10.68
C THR A 8 30.26 12.58 -10.08
N MET A 9 30.87 11.47 -10.52
CA MET A 9 30.68 10.19 -9.86
C MET A 9 31.38 10.20 -8.51
N LEU A 10 30.66 9.80 -7.46
CA LEU A 10 31.18 9.87 -6.10
C LEU A 10 31.75 8.52 -5.63
N SER A 11 31.10 7.43 -6.02
CA SER A 11 31.47 6.06 -5.63
C SER A 11 32.71 5.65 -6.41
N VAL A 12 33.73 5.21 -5.68
CA VAL A 12 34.97 4.71 -6.28
C VAL A 12 34.81 3.23 -6.68
N ARG A 13 33.85 2.53 -6.08
CA ARG A 13 33.58 1.10 -6.34
C ARG A 13 32.53 0.85 -7.42
N TYR A 14 31.95 1.89 -8.02
CA TYR A 14 30.92 1.80 -9.05
C TYR A 14 31.30 2.61 -10.31
N PRO A 15 31.10 2.07 -11.54
CA PRO A 15 30.58 0.74 -11.86
C PRO A 15 31.49 -0.39 -11.36
N PHE A 16 30.89 -1.53 -11.00
CA PHE A 16 31.64 -2.63 -10.38
C PHE A 16 32.66 -3.21 -11.35
N GLN A 17 33.94 -3.21 -10.94
CA GLN A 17 35.05 -3.74 -11.73
C GLN A 17 35.20 -5.26 -11.60
N HIS A 18 34.60 -5.87 -10.57
CA HIS A 18 34.69 -7.30 -10.29
C HIS A 18 33.39 -8.04 -10.59
N GLN A 19 33.51 -9.34 -10.87
CA GLN A 19 32.35 -10.22 -11.06
C GLN A 19 31.48 -10.25 -9.80
N ARG A 20 30.19 -9.92 -9.96
CA ARG A 20 29.23 -9.89 -8.85
C ARG A 20 28.90 -11.30 -8.40
N LYS A 21 28.86 -11.50 -7.07
CA LYS A 21 28.41 -12.74 -6.44
C LYS A 21 27.02 -12.56 -5.81
N ASN A 22 26.21 -13.61 -5.83
CA ASN A 22 24.97 -13.65 -5.06
C ASN A 22 25.29 -13.81 -3.56
N TYR A 23 24.39 -13.35 -2.69
CA TYR A 23 24.44 -13.64 -1.24
C TYR A 23 24.63 -15.13 -0.95
N LYS A 24 23.94 -16.02 -1.67
CA LYS A 24 24.09 -17.47 -1.47
C LYS A 24 25.51 -17.95 -1.78
N GLU A 25 26.13 -17.41 -2.82
CA GLU A 25 27.50 -17.77 -3.23
C GLU A 25 28.54 -17.21 -2.26
N TYR A 26 28.35 -15.97 -1.80
CA TYR A 26 29.29 -15.31 -0.89
C TYR A 26 29.23 -15.87 0.53
N PHE A 27 28.03 -16.07 1.07
CA PHE A 27 27.84 -16.51 2.45
C PHE A 27 27.72 -18.04 2.61
N GLY A 28 27.47 -18.77 1.51
CA GLY A 28 27.41 -20.23 1.50
C GLY A 28 26.10 -20.82 2.05
N GLY A 29 25.15 -20.01 2.52
CA GLY A 29 23.90 -20.49 3.10
C GLY A 29 22.99 -19.38 3.62
N PRO A 30 21.83 -19.73 4.19
CA PRO A 30 20.95 -18.77 4.85
C PRO A 30 21.57 -18.19 6.14
N PRO A 31 21.06 -17.04 6.60
CA PRO A 31 21.46 -16.43 7.87
C PRO A 31 21.39 -17.41 9.04
N CYS A 32 22.43 -17.44 9.86
CA CYS A 32 22.45 -18.25 11.08
C CYS A 32 22.45 -17.32 12.29
N PHE A 33 21.36 -17.35 13.06
CA PHE A 33 21.25 -16.56 14.29
C PHE A 33 21.88 -17.30 15.47
N LYS A 34 23.21 -17.45 15.46
CA LYS A 34 23.93 -17.87 16.68
C LYS A 34 24.13 -16.63 17.54
N TYR A 35 23.16 -16.37 18.41
CA TYR A 35 23.02 -15.16 19.24
C TYR A 35 24.15 -14.89 20.26
N LEU A 36 25.21 -15.69 20.27
CA LEU A 36 26.19 -15.74 21.38
C LEU A 36 27.65 -15.74 20.92
N THR A 37 27.97 -15.30 19.70
CA THR A 37 29.38 -15.07 19.35
C THR A 37 29.90 -13.82 20.05
N GLU A 38 30.95 -13.98 20.85
CA GLU A 38 31.60 -12.93 21.67
C GLU A 38 32.13 -11.74 20.85
N HIS A 39 32.27 -11.88 19.53
CA HIS A 39 32.88 -10.88 18.65
C HIS A 39 31.93 -9.82 18.05
N VAL A 40 30.66 -9.79 18.44
CA VAL A 40 29.69 -8.80 17.94
C VAL A 40 29.26 -7.87 19.08
N THR A 41 29.32 -6.55 18.84
CA THR A 41 28.92 -5.55 19.84
C THR A 41 27.42 -5.61 20.13
N ASP A 42 27.01 -5.21 21.33
CA ASP A 42 25.60 -5.25 21.74
C ASP A 42 24.72 -4.30 20.91
N ASP A 43 25.29 -3.18 20.46
CA ASP A 43 24.66 -2.26 19.50
C ASP A 43 24.25 -2.98 18.21
N VAL A 44 25.14 -3.83 17.67
CA VAL A 44 24.88 -4.60 16.45
C VAL A 44 23.89 -5.75 16.71
N LYS A 45 24.00 -6.43 17.87
CA LYS A 45 23.08 -7.52 18.24
C LYS A 45 21.64 -7.05 18.29
N LEU A 46 21.40 -5.89 18.89
CA LEU A 46 20.06 -5.33 19.08
C LEU A 46 19.64 -4.37 17.95
N MET A 47 20.41 -4.26 16.87
CA MET A 47 20.12 -3.33 15.78
C MET A 47 18.79 -3.66 15.09
N ASP A 48 17.89 -2.67 15.09
CA ASP A 48 16.65 -2.61 14.32
C ASP A 48 16.66 -1.35 13.43
N ALA A 49 15.63 -1.16 12.61
CA ALA A 49 15.56 -0.02 11.70
C ALA A 49 15.50 1.34 12.44
N ARG A 50 14.90 1.42 13.62
CA ARG A 50 14.77 2.67 14.38
C ARG A 50 16.07 3.06 15.07
N ARG A 51 16.79 2.06 15.61
CA ARG A 51 18.12 2.24 16.20
C ARG A 51 19.16 2.58 15.13
N ALA A 52 19.06 1.98 13.95
CA ALA A 52 19.96 2.27 12.84
C ALA A 52 19.92 3.73 12.38
N GLU A 53 18.74 4.36 12.43
CA GLU A 53 18.57 5.78 12.11
C GLU A 53 19.34 6.69 13.07
N LYS A 54 19.37 6.34 14.36
CA LYS A 54 20.04 7.10 15.43
C LYS A 54 21.43 6.58 15.76
N PHE A 55 21.94 5.61 15.01
CA PHE A 55 23.21 4.96 15.31
C PHE A 55 24.38 5.93 15.11
N ARG A 56 25.33 5.92 16.05
CA ARG A 56 26.56 6.72 16.00
C ARG A 56 27.76 5.81 16.23
N PHE A 57 28.82 6.02 15.45
CA PHE A 57 30.08 5.31 15.63
C PHE A 57 30.85 5.89 16.81
N GLN A 58 30.95 5.13 17.91
CA GLN A 58 31.48 5.59 19.20
C GLN A 58 32.89 6.20 19.13
N HIS A 59 33.79 5.65 18.30
CA HIS A 59 35.18 6.11 18.22
C HIS A 59 35.36 7.50 17.60
N MET A 60 34.40 7.93 16.77
CA MET A 60 34.51 9.16 15.97
C MET A 60 33.31 10.09 16.15
N ASP A 61 32.38 9.73 17.05
CA ASP A 61 31.07 10.35 17.21
C ASP A 61 30.41 10.70 15.86
N THR A 62 30.42 9.75 14.93
CA THR A 62 29.96 9.96 13.54
C THR A 62 28.57 9.39 13.37
N GLY A 63 27.59 10.23 13.05
CA GLY A 63 26.23 9.84 12.69
C GLY A 63 25.81 10.40 11.33
N ALA A 64 24.51 10.37 11.03
CA ALA A 64 23.98 10.75 9.73
C ALA A 64 24.34 12.18 9.29
N GLU A 65 24.42 13.13 10.23
CA GLU A 65 24.82 14.52 9.94
C GLU A 65 26.29 14.63 9.52
N GLU A 66 27.17 13.90 10.19
CA GLU A 66 28.58 13.83 9.81
C GLU A 66 28.75 13.18 8.43
N PHE A 67 28.01 12.09 8.15
CA PHE A 67 28.00 11.47 6.82
C PHE A 67 27.51 12.41 5.72
N GLN A 68 26.55 13.29 6.01
CA GLN A 68 26.14 14.31 5.06
C GLN A 68 27.31 15.26 4.74
N LYS A 69 28.02 15.76 5.76
CA LYS A 69 29.18 16.64 5.56
C LYS A 69 30.26 15.94 4.70
N MET A 70 30.58 14.69 5.02
CA MET A 70 31.54 13.88 4.25
C MET A 70 31.11 13.71 2.79
N LEU A 71 29.81 13.47 2.54
CA LEU A 71 29.27 13.32 1.19
C LEU A 71 29.36 14.62 0.38
N LEU A 72 29.10 15.77 1.01
CA LEU A 72 29.28 17.10 0.40
C LEU A 72 30.76 17.38 0.09
N THR A 73 31.67 17.05 1.00
CA THR A 73 33.12 17.15 0.75
C THR A 73 33.58 16.29 -0.43
N CYS A 74 32.90 15.17 -0.69
CA CYS A 74 33.17 14.33 -1.86
C CYS A 74 32.62 14.91 -3.18
N GLY A 75 31.89 16.03 -3.15
CA GLY A 75 31.35 16.68 -4.35
C GLY A 75 29.85 16.47 -4.60
N ALA A 76 29.10 15.94 -3.62
CA ALA A 76 27.65 15.86 -3.73
C ALA A 76 26.98 17.25 -3.67
N SER A 77 25.88 17.42 -4.40
CA SER A 77 25.08 18.64 -4.35
C SER A 77 24.21 18.66 -3.09
N LEU A 78 24.22 19.79 -2.36
CA LEU A 78 23.38 20.00 -1.18
C LEU A 78 21.88 19.89 -1.48
N SER A 79 21.46 20.26 -2.69
CA SER A 79 20.05 20.18 -3.11
C SER A 79 19.54 18.74 -3.25
N CYS A 80 20.44 17.78 -3.48
CA CYS A 80 20.10 16.37 -3.66
C CYS A 80 20.45 15.54 -2.41
N ALA A 81 21.57 15.83 -1.76
CA ALA A 81 22.01 15.22 -0.51
C ALA A 81 21.44 15.97 0.71
N THR A 82 20.12 16.10 0.80
CA THR A 82 19.46 16.75 1.94
C THR A 82 19.64 15.93 3.22
N LYS A 83 19.37 16.55 4.38
CA LYS A 83 19.49 15.87 5.68
C LYS A 83 18.57 14.65 5.77
N GLU A 84 17.36 14.80 5.24
CA GLU A 84 16.33 13.77 5.20
C GLU A 84 16.75 12.61 4.29
N TRP A 85 17.29 12.92 3.11
CA TRP A 85 17.76 11.92 2.15
C TRP A 85 18.91 11.08 2.76
N VAL A 86 19.90 11.74 3.37
CA VAL A 86 21.03 11.06 4.01
C VAL A 86 20.56 10.25 5.20
N SER A 87 19.72 10.80 6.09
CA SER A 87 19.19 10.09 7.26
C SER A 87 18.45 8.81 6.87
N ASN A 88 17.54 8.90 5.87
CA ASN A 88 16.80 7.75 5.39
C ASN A 88 17.73 6.66 4.81
N HIS A 89 18.69 7.03 3.96
CA HIS A 89 19.56 6.00 3.37
C HIS A 89 20.58 5.45 4.37
N TYR A 90 21.10 6.28 5.27
CA TYR A 90 21.96 5.87 6.37
C TYR A 90 21.29 4.79 7.21
N LYS A 91 20.04 5.00 7.62
CA LYS A 91 19.20 4.02 8.33
C LYS A 91 19.21 2.64 7.66
N TRP A 92 18.93 2.56 6.35
CA TRP A 92 18.88 1.29 5.64
C TRP A 92 20.25 0.64 5.44
N ILE A 93 21.28 1.43 5.20
CA ILE A 93 22.66 0.94 5.04
C ILE A 93 23.16 0.34 6.36
N VAL A 94 23.04 1.09 7.47
CA VAL A 94 23.45 0.65 8.80
C VAL A 94 22.70 -0.61 9.21
N TRP A 95 21.35 -0.61 9.09
CA TRP A 95 20.57 -1.78 9.48
C TRP A 95 20.94 -3.02 8.67
N LYS A 96 21.20 -2.87 7.38
CA LYS A 96 21.65 -3.95 6.51
C LYS A 96 23.03 -4.47 6.91
N LEU A 97 24.03 -3.59 7.06
CA LEU A 97 25.41 -3.98 7.39
C LEU A 97 25.47 -4.65 8.77
N ALA A 98 24.83 -4.05 9.78
CA ALA A 98 24.71 -4.64 11.13
C ALA A 98 24.02 -6.02 11.09
N SER A 99 22.95 -6.15 10.30
CA SER A 99 22.27 -7.43 10.14
C SER A 99 23.15 -8.48 9.48
N LEU A 100 23.99 -8.11 8.51
CA LEU A 100 24.93 -9.06 7.88
C LEU A 100 25.99 -9.54 8.87
N GLU A 101 26.56 -8.64 9.68
CA GLU A 101 27.52 -9.02 10.73
C GLU A 101 26.90 -9.98 11.74
N ARG A 102 25.69 -9.65 12.21
CA ARG A 102 24.93 -10.50 13.15
C ARG A 102 24.61 -11.88 12.59
N CYS A 103 24.33 -11.99 11.28
CA CYS A 103 23.91 -13.24 10.65
C CYS A 103 25.08 -14.15 10.24
N TYR A 104 26.29 -13.61 10.12
CA TYR A 104 27.48 -14.33 9.65
C TYR A 104 28.75 -13.93 10.41
N PRO A 105 28.75 -13.97 11.76
CA PRO A 105 29.80 -13.38 12.59
C PRO A 105 31.20 -13.89 12.26
N THR A 106 31.35 -15.18 11.98
CA THR A 106 32.66 -15.81 11.70
C THR A 106 33.35 -15.28 10.44
N ARG A 107 32.62 -14.80 9.44
CA ARG A 107 33.20 -14.29 8.19
C ARG A 107 33.33 -12.77 8.18
N VAL A 108 32.39 -12.06 8.82
CA VAL A 108 32.17 -10.63 8.56
C VAL A 108 32.11 -9.72 9.78
N ALA A 109 32.17 -10.24 11.02
CA ALA A 109 32.13 -9.39 12.21
C ALA A 109 33.23 -8.32 12.19
N GLY A 110 32.85 -7.05 12.44
CA GLY A 110 33.76 -5.90 12.45
C GLY A 110 34.32 -5.48 11.09
N LYS A 111 33.88 -6.09 9.98
CA LYS A 111 34.38 -5.80 8.63
C LYS A 111 33.39 -5.07 7.74
N PHE A 112 32.10 -5.13 8.05
CA PHE A 112 31.03 -4.61 7.21
C PHE A 112 30.52 -3.27 7.74
N LEU A 113 30.13 -3.18 9.01
CA LEU A 113 29.66 -1.95 9.63
C LEU A 113 30.84 -1.06 10.01
N THR A 114 31.44 -0.43 9.00
CA THR A 114 32.53 0.53 9.14
C THR A 114 32.15 1.87 8.51
N VAL A 115 32.78 2.95 8.96
CA VAL A 115 32.53 4.31 8.42
C VAL A 115 32.77 4.34 6.91
N ASP A 116 33.87 3.73 6.44
CA ASP A 116 34.21 3.69 5.01
C ASP A 116 33.16 2.96 4.17
N ASN A 117 32.66 1.82 4.64
CA ASN A 117 31.65 1.06 3.89
C ASN A 117 30.31 1.79 3.86
N VAL A 118 29.92 2.45 4.96
CA VAL A 118 28.68 3.25 5.00
C VAL A 118 28.79 4.44 4.04
N LEU A 119 29.91 5.17 4.06
CA LEU A 119 30.15 6.30 3.17
C LEU A 119 30.15 5.85 1.71
N GLU A 120 30.81 4.74 1.37
CA GLU A 120 30.86 4.22 0.02
C GLU A 120 29.49 3.78 -0.49
N GLU A 121 28.65 3.19 0.37
CA GLU A 121 27.27 2.87 0.00
C GLU A 121 26.37 4.10 -0.17
N LEU A 122 26.59 5.16 0.62
CA LEU A 122 25.89 6.43 0.43
C LEU A 122 26.28 7.08 -0.90
N LYS A 123 27.57 7.11 -1.24
CA LYS A 123 28.07 7.55 -2.54
C LYS A 123 27.42 6.76 -3.68
N TYR A 124 27.39 5.43 -3.57
CA TYR A 124 26.74 4.55 -4.54
C TYR A 124 25.25 4.86 -4.72
N ARG A 125 24.51 5.08 -3.62
CA ARG A 125 23.09 5.45 -3.70
C ARG A 125 22.88 6.81 -4.34
N TYR A 126 23.74 7.78 -4.04
CA TYR A 126 23.71 9.10 -4.66
C TYR A 126 23.93 8.99 -6.17
N ASP A 127 24.97 8.27 -6.61
CA ASP A 127 25.23 8.07 -8.03
C ASP A 127 24.05 7.38 -8.73
N ARG A 128 23.48 6.35 -8.13
CA ARG A 128 22.36 5.63 -8.74
C ARG A 128 21.10 6.46 -8.82
N GLU A 129 20.70 7.09 -7.73
CA GLU A 129 19.42 7.79 -7.68
C GLU A 129 19.49 9.18 -8.30
N VAL A 130 20.51 9.96 -7.95
CA VAL A 130 20.68 11.33 -8.41
C VAL A 130 21.33 11.34 -9.78
N ASN A 131 22.49 10.72 -9.94
CA ASN A 131 23.25 10.84 -11.20
C ASN A 131 22.61 10.03 -12.34
N HIS A 132 22.18 8.79 -12.07
CA HIS A 132 21.57 7.90 -13.06
C HIS A 132 20.03 7.89 -13.08
N GLY A 133 19.35 8.62 -12.18
CA GLY A 133 17.88 8.70 -12.16
C GLY A 133 17.18 7.38 -11.83
N HIS A 134 17.89 6.43 -11.20
CA HIS A 134 17.30 5.14 -10.82
C HIS A 134 16.32 5.33 -9.65
N ARG A 135 15.07 4.89 -9.84
CA ARG A 135 14.03 4.96 -8.83
C ARG A 135 13.70 3.57 -8.26
N SER A 136 13.64 3.48 -6.94
CA SER A 136 13.28 2.24 -6.24
C SER A 136 11.79 1.90 -6.43
N ALA A 137 11.34 0.73 -5.93
CA ALA A 137 9.97 0.29 -6.15
C ALA A 137 8.95 1.22 -5.48
N ILE A 138 9.16 1.54 -4.20
CA ILE A 138 8.28 2.44 -3.44
C ILE A 138 8.30 3.84 -4.05
N LYS A 139 9.49 4.35 -4.42
CA LYS A 139 9.62 5.66 -5.08
C LYS A 139 8.85 5.73 -6.41
N LYS A 140 8.98 4.71 -7.27
CA LYS A 140 8.22 4.63 -8.52
C LYS A 140 6.71 4.60 -8.30
N ILE A 141 6.25 3.92 -7.24
CA ILE A 141 4.83 3.82 -6.89
C ILE A 141 4.29 5.19 -6.45
N LEU A 142 4.98 5.86 -5.53
CA LEU A 142 4.55 7.15 -4.99
C LEU A 142 4.56 8.28 -6.02
N GLU A 143 5.55 8.27 -6.91
CA GLU A 143 5.64 9.21 -8.04
C GLU A 143 4.68 8.86 -9.20
N GLY A 144 3.85 7.82 -9.08
CA GLY A 144 2.87 7.44 -10.10
C GLY A 144 3.48 6.80 -11.37
N ASN A 145 4.74 6.39 -11.33
CA ASN A 145 5.45 5.79 -12.47
C ASN A 145 5.28 4.26 -12.57
N SER A 146 4.71 3.62 -11.55
CA SER A 146 4.47 2.17 -11.54
C SER A 146 3.28 1.81 -10.67
N SER A 147 2.54 0.77 -11.06
CA SER A 147 1.38 0.34 -10.29
C SER A 147 1.80 -0.37 -8.99
N PRO A 148 1.16 -0.06 -7.85
CA PRO A 148 1.35 -0.81 -6.59
C PRO A 148 0.89 -2.27 -6.69
N SER A 149 0.07 -2.59 -7.70
CA SER A 149 -0.42 -3.95 -7.91
C SER A 149 0.61 -4.87 -8.56
N LEU A 150 1.73 -4.35 -9.07
CA LEU A 150 2.82 -5.17 -9.59
C LEU A 150 3.49 -5.99 -8.49
N MET A 151 4.01 -7.16 -8.86
CA MET A 151 4.68 -8.03 -7.90
C MET A 151 5.99 -7.42 -7.40
N MET A 152 6.17 -7.38 -6.09
CA MET A 152 7.36 -6.85 -5.45
C MET A 152 7.72 -7.64 -4.18
N VAL A 153 8.99 -7.58 -3.78
CA VAL A 153 9.45 -8.07 -2.49
C VAL A 153 9.78 -6.88 -1.60
N LEU A 154 9.12 -6.80 -0.45
CA LEU A 154 9.37 -5.80 0.59
C LEU A 154 9.80 -6.49 1.88
N CYS A 155 10.49 -5.78 2.75
CA CYS A 155 10.90 -6.25 4.07
C CYS A 155 10.10 -5.54 5.15
N ILE A 156 9.67 -6.25 6.19
CA ILE A 156 9.03 -5.65 7.37
C ILE A 156 10.11 -4.92 8.19
N SER A 157 10.06 -3.59 8.26
CA SER A 157 11.03 -2.78 9.03
C SER A 157 10.55 -2.42 10.43
N ALA A 158 9.25 -2.26 10.62
CA ALA A 158 8.65 -1.99 11.93
C ALA A 158 7.24 -2.58 12.04
N ILE A 159 6.81 -2.83 13.27
CA ILE A 159 5.45 -3.25 13.62
C ILE A 159 4.98 -2.27 14.68
N TYR A 160 3.94 -1.48 14.40
CA TYR A 160 3.58 -0.35 15.26
C TYR A 160 2.66 -0.73 16.42
N SER A 161 1.70 -1.64 16.24
CA SER A 161 0.89 -2.20 17.35
C SER A 161 0.06 -3.37 16.85
N CYS A 162 -0.13 -4.40 17.69
CA CYS A 162 -1.05 -5.52 17.48
C CYS A 162 -2.24 -5.34 18.43
N PRO A 163 -3.51 -5.46 18.00
CA PRO A 163 -4.68 -5.06 18.81
C PRO A 163 -5.01 -5.93 20.06
N TYR A 164 -4.10 -6.74 20.60
CA TYR A 164 -4.38 -7.60 21.78
C TYR A 164 -3.19 -7.75 22.75
N GLN A 165 -2.57 -6.64 23.15
CA GLN A 165 -1.77 -6.60 24.39
C GLN A 165 -2.60 -6.00 25.51
N ASN A 166 -3.60 -6.74 25.98
CA ASN A 166 -4.09 -6.62 27.34
C ASN A 166 -4.20 -8.04 27.88
N ASN A 167 -3.15 -8.48 28.59
CA ASN A 167 -3.29 -9.45 29.67
C ASN A 167 -2.09 -9.33 30.60
N ASN A 168 -2.43 -9.10 31.87
CA ASN A 168 -1.64 -9.29 33.09
C ASN A 168 -0.91 -8.07 33.67
N LYS A 169 -1.67 -7.26 34.42
CA LYS A 169 -1.26 -6.94 35.79
C LYS A 169 -2.44 -7.17 36.72
N LEU A 170 -2.24 -8.12 37.63
CA LEU A 170 -3.11 -8.48 38.75
C LEU A 170 -3.47 -7.24 39.57
N GLU A 171 -4.76 -6.98 39.77
CA GLU A 171 -5.24 -6.47 41.07
C GLU A 171 -6.49 -7.25 41.47
N VAL A 172 -6.29 -7.99 42.56
CA VAL A 172 -7.27 -8.75 43.32
C VAL A 172 -7.96 -7.79 44.29
N ASN A 173 -9.26 -8.02 44.50
CA ASN A 173 -10.19 -7.42 45.48
C ASN A 173 -10.92 -6.12 45.07
N LYS A 174 -12.23 -6.26 44.80
CA LYS A 174 -13.29 -5.95 45.79
C LYS A 174 -14.65 -6.49 45.36
N VAL A 175 -15.39 -6.93 46.37
CA VAL A 175 -16.66 -7.64 46.39
C VAL A 175 -17.85 -6.68 46.25
N ASP A 176 -18.81 -7.12 45.43
CA ASP A 176 -20.27 -6.94 45.37
C ASP A 176 -20.99 -5.70 45.92
N THR A 177 -21.92 -5.18 45.11
CA THR A 177 -23.36 -5.07 45.44
C THR A 177 -24.21 -4.69 44.20
N ASN A 178 -25.19 -5.55 43.86
CA ASN A 178 -26.60 -5.40 43.38
C ASN A 178 -26.98 -4.17 42.49
N GLU A 179 -27.91 -4.14 41.52
CA GLU A 179 -28.94 -5.02 40.95
C GLU A 179 -29.45 -4.34 39.64
N ASP A 180 -29.92 -5.15 38.68
CA ASP A 180 -30.93 -4.93 37.62
C ASP A 180 -31.08 -3.60 36.85
N ASN A 181 -30.89 -3.65 35.51
CA ASN A 181 -31.98 -3.34 34.58
C ASN A 181 -31.75 -3.84 33.14
N SER A 182 -32.81 -4.39 32.58
CA SER A 182 -32.96 -4.89 31.21
C SER A 182 -33.00 -3.78 30.16
N GLY A 183 -32.44 -4.06 28.97
CA GLY A 183 -32.92 -3.50 27.71
C GLY A 183 -32.02 -2.47 27.01
N ASN A 184 -31.40 -2.93 25.92
CA ASN A 184 -30.85 -2.13 24.81
C ASN A 184 -29.63 -1.24 25.11
N GLN A 185 -28.48 -1.88 25.25
CA GLN A 185 -27.22 -1.26 24.81
C GLN A 185 -26.81 -1.87 23.48
N SER A 186 -27.06 -1.10 22.42
CA SER A 186 -26.34 -1.24 21.17
C SER A 186 -24.85 -1.23 21.49
N PHE A 187 -24.25 -2.42 21.50
CA PHE A 187 -22.81 -2.56 21.63
C PHE A 187 -22.18 -1.72 20.53
N SER A 188 -21.62 -0.61 20.96
CA SER A 188 -21.08 0.45 20.14
C SER A 188 -20.06 -0.14 19.17
N ALA A 189 -20.48 -0.23 17.91
CA ALA A 189 -19.71 -0.68 16.77
C ALA A 189 -18.57 0.31 16.39
N THR A 190 -18.11 1.12 17.34
CA THR A 190 -17.22 2.26 17.10
C THR A 190 -15.81 2.10 17.66
N ASN A 191 -15.46 0.96 18.29
CA ASN A 191 -14.11 0.73 18.85
C ASN A 191 -13.32 -0.48 18.31
N ARG A 192 -13.64 -1.00 17.11
CA ARG A 192 -12.85 -2.09 16.48
C ARG A 192 -11.89 -1.66 15.37
N ASN A 193 -11.74 -0.36 15.10
CA ASN A 193 -10.92 0.13 13.98
C ASN A 193 -9.45 0.39 14.36
N MET A 194 -8.87 -0.43 15.23
CA MET A 194 -7.44 -0.37 15.52
C MET A 194 -6.69 -1.28 14.54
N SER A 195 -6.49 -0.76 13.33
CA SER A 195 -5.69 -1.42 12.30
C SER A 195 -4.23 -1.52 12.76
N ALA A 196 -3.71 -2.74 12.95
CA ALA A 196 -2.27 -2.90 13.08
C ALA A 196 -1.62 -2.46 11.79
N ASN A 197 -0.76 -1.45 11.88
CA ASN A 197 0.06 -1.00 10.75
C ASN A 197 1.46 -1.59 10.91
N ILE A 198 2.01 -2.07 9.80
CA ILE A 198 3.41 -2.45 9.70
C ILE A 198 4.11 -1.49 8.74
N GLU A 199 5.41 -1.29 8.92
CA GLU A 199 6.24 -0.56 7.96
C GLU A 199 6.89 -1.56 7.01
N LEU A 200 6.79 -1.31 5.71
CA LEU A 200 7.41 -2.12 4.66
C LEU A 200 8.47 -1.30 3.90
N THR A 201 9.65 -1.86 3.70
CA THR A 201 10.75 -1.22 2.96
C THR A 201 11.17 -2.02 1.73
N ASP A 202 11.54 -1.32 0.66
CA ASP A 202 12.23 -1.88 -0.51
C ASP A 202 13.76 -1.80 -0.40
N GLY A 203 14.28 -1.40 0.77
CA GLY A 203 15.69 -1.18 1.06
C GLY A 203 16.20 0.22 0.68
N TRP A 204 15.37 1.03 0.01
CA TRP A 204 15.66 2.43 -0.33
C TRP A 204 14.79 3.39 0.48
N TYR A 205 13.52 3.07 0.58
CA TYR A 205 12.49 3.84 1.25
C TYR A 205 11.54 2.89 2.00
N SER A 206 10.67 3.44 2.84
CA SER A 206 9.64 2.68 3.53
C SER A 206 8.26 3.30 3.35
N LEU A 207 7.22 2.48 3.44
CA LEU A 207 5.84 2.92 3.44
C LEU A 207 5.05 2.12 4.47
N ASP A 208 4.16 2.80 5.20
CA ASP A 208 3.24 2.13 6.09
C ASP A 208 2.27 1.27 5.30
N ALA A 209 1.91 0.12 5.85
CA ALA A 209 1.02 -0.83 5.23
C ALA A 209 -0.14 -1.19 6.14
N SER A 210 -1.34 -1.19 5.56
CA SER A 210 -2.56 -1.68 6.18
C SER A 210 -2.76 -3.15 5.80
N LEU A 211 -3.11 -3.95 6.80
CA LEU A 211 -3.27 -5.40 6.67
C LEU A 211 -4.75 -5.76 6.71
N ASP A 212 -5.15 -6.75 5.91
CA ASP A 212 -6.45 -7.39 6.06
C ASP A 212 -6.53 -8.25 7.33
N VAL A 213 -7.76 -8.64 7.71
CA VAL A 213 -8.03 -9.41 8.94
C VAL A 213 -7.18 -10.69 8.99
N ALA A 214 -7.01 -11.38 7.88
CA ALA A 214 -6.26 -12.63 7.83
C ALA A 214 -4.74 -12.43 8.04
N LEU A 215 -4.17 -11.33 7.54
CA LEU A 215 -2.78 -10.93 7.81
C LEU A 215 -2.59 -10.46 9.25
N LEU A 216 -3.57 -9.73 9.82
CA LEU A 216 -3.58 -9.36 11.23
C LEU A 216 -3.51 -10.61 12.13
N GLU A 217 -4.29 -11.64 11.84
CA GLU A 217 -4.18 -12.92 12.57
C GLU A 217 -2.79 -13.57 12.41
N GLN A 218 -2.13 -13.44 11.25
CA GLN A 218 -0.77 -13.96 11.10
C GLN A 218 0.25 -13.15 11.92
N LEU A 219 0.02 -11.85 12.08
CA LEU A 219 0.81 -10.97 12.94
C LEU A 219 0.63 -11.35 14.42
N GLU A 220 -0.61 -11.56 14.87
CA GLU A 220 -0.94 -12.05 16.22
C GLU A 220 -0.28 -13.40 16.51
N LYS A 221 -0.32 -14.32 15.53
CA LYS A 221 0.35 -15.62 15.60
C LYS A 221 1.88 -15.53 15.48
N ARG A 222 2.47 -14.31 15.48
CA ARG A 222 3.91 -14.03 15.34
C ARG A 222 4.57 -14.66 14.11
N LYS A 223 3.78 -14.91 13.06
CA LYS A 223 4.28 -15.45 11.78
C LYS A 223 4.85 -14.36 10.88
N LEU A 224 4.48 -13.11 11.14
CA LEU A 224 5.05 -11.90 10.57
C LEU A 224 5.95 -11.25 11.63
N PHE A 225 7.18 -10.91 11.27
CA PHE A 225 8.17 -10.35 12.19
C PHE A 225 9.14 -9.41 11.47
N VAL A 226 9.76 -8.50 12.20
CA VAL A 226 10.72 -7.52 11.66
C VAL A 226 11.91 -8.22 11.01
N GLY A 227 12.31 -7.75 9.83
CA GLY A 227 13.36 -8.35 8.99
C GLY A 227 12.85 -9.44 8.05
N GLN A 228 11.58 -9.86 8.16
CA GLN A 228 10.99 -10.83 7.25
C GLN A 228 10.72 -10.19 5.87
N LYS A 229 11.12 -10.89 4.81
CA LYS A 229 10.78 -10.52 3.43
C LYS A 229 9.44 -11.11 3.01
N LEU A 230 8.57 -10.26 2.50
CA LEU A 230 7.27 -10.60 1.94
C LEU A 230 7.27 -10.33 0.45
N ARG A 231 6.78 -11.29 -0.33
CA ARG A 231 6.42 -11.10 -1.73
C ARG A 231 4.96 -10.69 -1.78
N ILE A 232 4.69 -9.52 -2.32
CA ILE A 232 3.38 -8.89 -2.36
C ILE A 232 2.97 -8.72 -3.82
N TRP A 233 1.71 -9.05 -4.12
CA TRP A 233 1.12 -8.95 -5.45
C TRP A 233 -0.33 -8.48 -5.35
N GLY A 234 -0.71 -7.51 -6.18
CA GLY A 234 -2.07 -6.97 -6.17
C GLY A 234 -2.34 -6.00 -5.01
N ALA A 235 -1.30 -5.37 -4.46
CA ALA A 235 -1.48 -4.29 -3.49
C ALA A 235 -2.10 -3.04 -4.13
N SER A 236 -2.65 -2.18 -3.30
CA SER A 236 -3.17 -0.86 -3.69
C SER A 236 -2.64 0.22 -2.74
N LEU A 237 -2.82 1.49 -3.11
CA LEU A 237 -2.55 2.62 -2.23
C LEU A 237 -3.87 3.16 -1.69
N CYS A 238 -3.92 3.48 -0.39
CA CYS A 238 -4.99 4.29 0.20
C CYS A 238 -4.44 5.65 0.61
N GLY A 239 -5.26 6.70 0.55
CA GLY A 239 -4.86 8.06 0.93
C GLY A 239 -3.97 8.78 -0.09
N TRP A 240 -3.68 8.17 -1.24
CA TRP A 240 -2.85 8.75 -2.30
C TRP A 240 -3.71 9.58 -3.27
N SER A 241 -3.44 10.88 -3.36
CA SER A 241 -4.15 11.84 -4.21
C SER A 241 -3.44 12.16 -5.53
N GLY A 242 -2.20 11.70 -5.71
CA GLY A 242 -1.42 11.92 -6.93
C GLY A 242 0.09 11.79 -6.71
N PRO A 243 0.90 11.88 -7.78
CA PRO A 243 2.35 11.80 -7.72
C PRO A 243 2.95 12.73 -6.67
N VAL A 244 3.76 12.18 -5.77
CA VAL A 244 4.36 12.91 -4.65
C VAL A 244 5.80 12.47 -4.42
N SER A 245 6.67 13.42 -4.03
CA SER A 245 8.03 13.10 -3.60
C SER A 245 7.99 12.30 -2.30
N PHE A 246 8.93 11.37 -2.11
CA PHE A 246 8.95 10.51 -0.92
C PHE A 246 8.89 11.30 0.40
N HIS A 247 9.63 12.41 0.50
CA HIS A 247 9.71 13.20 1.74
C HIS A 247 8.45 14.04 2.02
N GLU A 248 7.60 14.21 1.01
CA GLU A 248 6.32 14.94 1.09
C GLU A 248 5.13 14.00 1.33
N VAL A 249 5.39 12.69 1.42
CA VAL A 249 4.34 11.69 1.63
C VAL A 249 3.72 11.91 3.00
N SER A 250 2.44 12.25 2.99
CA SER A 250 1.63 12.27 4.21
C SER A 250 1.56 10.87 4.84
N GLY A 251 1.62 10.77 6.16
CA GLY A 251 1.40 9.51 6.90
C GLY A 251 0.01 8.90 6.71
N VAL A 252 -0.87 9.58 5.97
CA VAL A 252 -2.17 9.06 5.50
C VAL A 252 -1.99 8.05 4.35
N VAL A 253 -0.93 8.16 3.55
CA VAL A 253 -0.68 7.25 2.43
C VAL A 253 -0.19 5.91 2.96
N LYS A 254 -0.94 4.84 2.71
CA LYS A 254 -0.55 3.49 3.10
C LYS A 254 -0.68 2.50 1.95
N LEU A 255 0.17 1.49 1.97
CA LEU A 255 0.07 0.33 1.10
C LEU A 255 -0.96 -0.65 1.67
N VAL A 256 -2.02 -0.91 0.94
CA VAL A 256 -3.02 -1.90 1.32
C VAL A 256 -2.56 -3.27 0.84
N VAL A 257 -2.36 -4.18 1.79
CA VAL A 257 -1.82 -5.52 1.53
C VAL A 257 -2.84 -6.57 1.98
N HIS A 258 -3.02 -7.58 1.14
CA HIS A 258 -4.01 -8.64 1.32
C HIS A 258 -3.38 -10.03 1.35
N ILE A 259 -3.92 -10.95 2.16
CA ILE A 259 -3.36 -12.29 2.36
C ILE A 259 -3.32 -13.11 1.07
N ASN A 260 -4.31 -12.98 0.17
CA ASN A 260 -4.33 -13.71 -1.11
C ASN A 260 -3.24 -13.24 -2.09
N GLY A 261 -2.71 -12.03 -1.85
CA GLY A 261 -1.61 -11.44 -2.60
C GLY A 261 -0.26 -11.53 -1.90
N THR A 262 -0.19 -12.08 -0.69
CA THR A 262 1.01 -12.01 0.17
C THR A 262 1.60 -13.39 0.43
N TYR A 263 2.89 -13.51 0.14
CA TYR A 263 3.65 -14.76 0.23
C TYR A 263 4.95 -14.53 0.99
N ARG A 264 5.46 -15.57 1.65
CA ARG A 264 6.82 -15.53 2.19
C ARG A 264 7.82 -15.49 1.03
N ALA A 265 8.77 -14.55 1.10
CA ALA A 265 9.89 -14.49 0.17
C ALA A 265 11.08 -15.28 0.72
N ARG A 266 12.02 -15.67 -0.15
CA ARG A 266 13.27 -16.30 0.30
C ARG A 266 14.16 -15.25 0.94
N TRP A 267 15.02 -15.67 1.87
CA TRP A 267 15.94 -14.78 2.57
C TRP A 267 16.85 -13.99 1.62
N ASN A 268 17.24 -14.58 0.48
CA ASN A 268 18.10 -13.97 -0.53
C ASN A 268 17.34 -13.36 -1.72
N ASP A 269 16.00 -13.31 -1.70
CA ASP A 269 15.25 -12.60 -2.75
C ASP A 269 15.62 -11.10 -2.69
N ALA A 270 15.84 -10.50 -3.86
CA ALA A 270 16.12 -9.07 -3.96
C ALA A 270 14.86 -8.26 -3.65
N LEU A 271 15.03 -7.17 -2.89
CA LEU A 271 13.94 -6.23 -2.61
C LEU A 271 13.58 -5.40 -3.86
N GLY A 272 12.33 -4.97 -3.95
CA GLY A 272 11.77 -4.21 -5.06
C GLY A 272 10.97 -5.07 -6.04
N PHE A 273 10.72 -4.54 -7.24
CA PHE A 273 9.89 -5.21 -8.23
C PHE A 273 10.48 -6.55 -8.71
N CYS A 274 9.61 -7.54 -8.85
CA CYS A 274 9.94 -8.85 -9.40
C CYS A 274 9.88 -8.81 -10.92
N LYS A 275 10.88 -9.42 -11.59
CA LYS A 275 10.90 -9.55 -13.06
C LYS A 275 10.00 -10.69 -13.58
N HIS A 276 9.70 -11.66 -12.73
CA HIS A 276 8.98 -12.88 -13.11
C HIS A 276 7.54 -12.84 -12.61
N VAL A 277 6.65 -13.45 -13.40
CA VAL A 277 5.27 -13.68 -12.99
C VAL A 277 5.25 -14.76 -11.91
N GLY A 278 4.71 -14.46 -10.73
CA GLY A 278 4.68 -15.44 -9.65
C GLY A 278 3.69 -16.59 -9.88
N LEU A 279 3.81 -17.56 -8.99
CA LEU A 279 3.02 -18.79 -9.02
C LEU A 279 1.54 -18.50 -8.75
N PRO A 280 0.63 -19.25 -9.40
CA PRO A 280 -0.80 -19.14 -9.15
C PRO A 280 -1.17 -19.59 -7.73
N LEU A 281 -2.14 -18.92 -7.12
CA LEU A 281 -2.72 -19.31 -5.84
C LEU A 281 -3.74 -20.43 -6.04
N ALA A 282 -3.55 -21.56 -5.37
CA ALA A 282 -4.51 -22.67 -5.39
C ALA A 282 -5.83 -22.28 -4.70
N PHE A 283 -6.97 -22.77 -5.22
CA PHE A 283 -8.30 -22.46 -4.67
C PHE A 283 -8.44 -22.74 -3.18
N ARG A 284 -7.91 -23.86 -2.69
CA ARG A 284 -7.91 -24.22 -1.27
C ARG A 284 -7.20 -23.23 -0.35
N CYS A 285 -6.32 -22.39 -0.92
CA CYS A 285 -5.55 -21.40 -0.19
C CYS A 285 -6.21 -20.01 -0.19
N ILE A 286 -7.21 -19.77 -1.06
CA ILE A 286 -7.92 -18.49 -1.15
C ILE A 286 -8.69 -18.25 0.15
N LYS A 287 -8.51 -17.07 0.73
CA LYS A 287 -9.25 -16.60 1.90
C LYS A 287 -10.35 -15.64 1.46
N VAL A 288 -11.56 -15.86 1.98
CA VAL A 288 -12.78 -15.11 1.59
C VAL A 288 -12.63 -13.61 1.87
N SER A 289 -12.09 -13.24 3.04
CA SER A 289 -11.79 -11.85 3.42
C SER A 289 -10.41 -11.37 2.94
N GLY A 290 -9.75 -12.13 2.08
CA GLY A 290 -8.33 -11.98 1.77
C GLY A 290 -7.97 -11.11 0.59
N GLY A 291 -8.87 -10.21 0.18
CA GLY A 291 -8.70 -9.35 -1.00
C GLY A 291 -8.65 -10.10 -2.33
N ARG A 292 -8.29 -9.38 -3.40
CA ARG A 292 -8.23 -9.92 -4.77
C ARG A 292 -7.17 -11.00 -4.88
N VAL A 293 -7.48 -12.09 -5.59
CA VAL A 293 -6.51 -13.13 -5.95
C VAL A 293 -5.78 -12.68 -7.21
N PRO A 294 -4.46 -12.41 -7.16
CA PRO A 294 -3.76 -11.83 -8.31
C PRO A 294 -3.65 -12.79 -9.51
N ARG A 295 -3.51 -14.08 -9.23
CA ARG A 295 -3.45 -15.15 -10.24
C ARG A 295 -3.86 -16.48 -9.63
N THR A 296 -4.67 -17.23 -10.35
CA THR A 296 -5.02 -18.62 -10.04
C THR A 296 -5.09 -19.41 -11.34
N LEU A 297 -5.12 -20.74 -11.25
CA LEU A 297 -5.36 -21.62 -12.39
C LEU A 297 -6.73 -22.27 -12.22
N VAL A 298 -7.54 -22.21 -13.28
CA VAL A 298 -8.88 -22.77 -13.33
C VAL A 298 -8.96 -23.80 -14.45
N GLY A 299 -9.63 -24.92 -14.18
CA GLY A 299 -10.16 -25.81 -15.21
C GLY A 299 -11.65 -25.54 -15.37
N ILE A 300 -12.10 -25.32 -16.59
CA ILE A 300 -13.53 -25.08 -16.87
C ILE A 300 -14.25 -26.43 -16.81
N THR A 301 -15.12 -26.62 -15.81
CA THR A 301 -15.91 -27.84 -15.65
C THR A 301 -17.25 -27.75 -16.35
N ARG A 302 -17.90 -26.58 -16.29
CA ARG A 302 -19.20 -26.30 -16.91
C ARG A 302 -19.27 -24.85 -17.37
N ILE A 303 -19.92 -24.64 -18.50
CA ILE A 303 -20.27 -23.31 -19.02
C ILE A 303 -21.79 -23.15 -18.89
N TYR A 304 -22.24 -22.14 -18.16
CA TYR A 304 -23.66 -21.87 -17.94
C TYR A 304 -24.19 -20.84 -18.95
N PRO A 305 -25.50 -20.87 -19.27
CA PRO A 305 -26.10 -19.87 -20.14
C PRO A 305 -26.04 -18.47 -19.52
N ILE A 306 -26.08 -17.44 -20.37
CA ILE A 306 -26.04 -16.03 -19.96
C ILE A 306 -27.26 -15.70 -19.09
N LEU A 307 -27.02 -14.95 -18.01
CA LEU A 307 -28.05 -14.42 -17.13
C LEU A 307 -27.95 -12.89 -17.07
N TYR A 308 -29.10 -12.23 -17.05
CA TYR A 308 -29.24 -10.78 -16.94
C TYR A 308 -29.58 -10.44 -15.49
N ARG A 309 -28.89 -9.47 -14.89
CA ARG A 309 -29.13 -9.05 -13.52
C ARG A 309 -29.54 -7.58 -13.49
N GLU A 310 -30.79 -7.32 -13.14
CA GLU A 310 -31.34 -5.97 -12.97
C GLU A 310 -31.26 -5.57 -11.49
N ARG A 311 -30.82 -4.34 -11.22
CA ARG A 311 -30.90 -3.72 -9.90
C ARG A 311 -32.15 -2.84 -9.85
N LEU A 312 -33.09 -3.19 -8.98
CA LEU A 312 -34.32 -2.44 -8.78
C LEU A 312 -34.07 -1.18 -7.94
N PRO A 313 -34.98 -0.18 -8.00
CA PRO A 313 -34.87 1.05 -7.20
C PRO A 313 -34.84 0.81 -5.68
N ASP A 314 -35.45 -0.28 -5.22
CA ASP A 314 -35.44 -0.71 -3.82
C ASP A 314 -34.13 -1.39 -3.39
N GLY A 315 -33.15 -1.50 -4.30
CA GLY A 315 -31.85 -2.12 -4.06
C GLY A 315 -31.84 -3.65 -4.19
N ARG A 316 -32.99 -4.30 -4.42
CA ARG A 316 -33.06 -5.74 -4.71
C ARG A 316 -32.55 -6.02 -6.12
N PHE A 317 -32.19 -7.29 -6.35
CA PHE A 317 -31.73 -7.76 -7.66
C PHE A 317 -32.68 -8.80 -8.21
N VAL A 318 -32.97 -8.71 -9.49
CA VAL A 318 -33.71 -9.73 -10.24
C VAL A 318 -32.76 -10.34 -11.26
N VAL A 319 -32.68 -11.67 -11.30
CA VAL A 319 -31.87 -12.41 -12.27
C VAL A 319 -32.80 -13.07 -13.28
N ARG A 320 -32.57 -12.82 -14.57
CA ARG A 320 -33.38 -13.31 -15.68
C ARG A 320 -32.55 -14.16 -16.64
N SER A 321 -33.17 -15.17 -17.22
CA SER A 321 -32.65 -15.82 -18.42
C SER A 321 -32.88 -14.90 -19.63
N GLU A 322 -32.19 -15.17 -20.73
CA GLU A 322 -32.34 -14.41 -21.97
C GLU A 322 -33.81 -14.26 -22.42
N ARG A 323 -34.60 -15.35 -22.36
CA ARG A 323 -36.02 -15.31 -22.71
C ARG A 323 -36.83 -14.39 -21.79
N MET A 324 -36.55 -14.44 -20.49
CA MET A 324 -37.25 -13.61 -19.51
C MET A 324 -36.86 -12.14 -19.63
N GLU A 325 -35.59 -11.86 -19.95
CA GLU A 325 -35.13 -10.50 -20.20
C GLU A 325 -35.75 -9.91 -21.46
N ARG A 326 -35.82 -10.68 -22.56
CA ARG A 326 -36.49 -10.23 -23.80
C ARG A 326 -37.94 -9.85 -23.54
N LYS A 327 -38.68 -10.69 -22.81
CA LYS A 327 -40.06 -10.40 -22.42
C LYS A 327 -40.16 -9.18 -21.49
N ALA A 328 -39.22 -9.01 -20.56
CA ALA A 328 -39.18 -7.85 -19.69
C ALA A 328 -38.93 -6.55 -20.48
N LEU A 329 -38.01 -6.58 -21.45
CA LEU A 329 -37.70 -5.46 -22.32
C LEU A 329 -38.89 -5.08 -23.22
N GLU A 330 -39.60 -6.07 -23.77
CA GLU A 330 -40.83 -5.86 -24.54
C GLU A 330 -41.91 -5.18 -23.69
N LEU A 331 -42.16 -5.69 -22.47
CA LEU A 331 -43.10 -5.07 -21.54
C LEU A 331 -42.69 -3.65 -21.13
N TYR A 332 -41.39 -3.41 -20.97
CA TYR A 332 -40.85 -2.10 -20.67
C TYR A 332 -41.08 -1.11 -21.83
N HIS A 333 -40.80 -1.53 -23.07
CA HIS A 333 -41.06 -0.72 -24.27
C HIS A 333 -42.54 -0.44 -24.46
N GLN A 334 -43.42 -1.42 -24.22
CA GLN A 334 -44.87 -1.23 -24.26
C GLN A 334 -45.31 -0.18 -23.24
N ARG A 335 -44.87 -0.29 -21.98
CA ARG A 335 -45.18 0.71 -20.94
C ARG A 335 -44.65 2.11 -21.27
N LEU A 336 -43.45 2.21 -21.84
CA LEU A 336 -42.92 3.48 -22.31
C LEU A 336 -43.83 4.06 -23.39
N LEU A 337 -44.19 3.29 -24.41
CA LEU A 337 -45.09 3.77 -25.47
C LEU A 337 -46.44 4.21 -24.90
N GLU A 338 -47.07 3.41 -24.02
CA GLU A 338 -48.33 3.77 -23.35
C GLU A 338 -48.22 5.08 -22.58
N THR A 339 -47.17 5.25 -21.77
CA THR A 339 -46.94 6.49 -21.02
C THR A 339 -46.66 7.69 -21.93
N PHE A 340 -45.93 7.50 -23.04
CA PHE A 340 -45.73 8.53 -24.06
C PHE A 340 -47.05 8.93 -24.76
N PHE A 341 -47.89 7.96 -25.12
CA PHE A 341 -49.21 8.22 -25.70
C PHE A 341 -50.13 8.94 -24.71
N LEU A 342 -50.19 8.51 -23.45
CA LEU A 342 -50.96 9.17 -22.39
C LEU A 342 -50.48 10.60 -22.16
N ARG A 343 -49.17 10.85 -22.09
CA ARG A 343 -48.62 12.22 -21.96
C ARG A 343 -49.00 13.10 -23.15
N LYS A 344 -48.94 12.59 -24.39
CA LYS A 344 -49.39 13.34 -25.57
C LYS A 344 -50.89 13.65 -25.53
N HIS A 345 -51.72 12.72 -25.06
CA HIS A 345 -53.16 12.91 -24.97
C HIS A 345 -53.54 13.93 -23.89
N VAL A 346 -52.89 13.89 -22.73
CA VAL A 346 -53.03 14.89 -21.67
C VAL A 346 -52.57 16.27 -22.16
N LEU A 347 -51.38 16.37 -22.78
CA LEU A 347 -50.90 17.63 -23.35
C LEU A 347 -51.83 18.19 -24.44
N ARG A 348 -52.42 17.33 -25.29
CA ARG A 348 -53.44 17.75 -26.27
C ARG A 348 -54.71 18.25 -25.59
N HIS A 349 -55.16 17.59 -24.53
CA HIS A 349 -56.36 17.97 -23.79
C HIS A 349 -56.16 19.27 -22.98
N ASP A 350 -54.97 19.48 -22.42
CA ASP A 350 -54.59 20.73 -21.75
C ASP A 350 -54.38 21.87 -22.74
N CYS A 351 -53.82 21.59 -23.92
CA CYS A 351 -53.74 22.56 -25.01
C CYS A 351 -55.13 22.95 -25.51
N TRP A 352 -56.05 21.98 -25.64
CA TRP A 352 -57.45 22.24 -25.99
C TRP A 352 -58.18 23.03 -24.90
N ARG A 353 -58.05 22.67 -23.61
CA ARG A 353 -58.60 23.47 -22.49
C ARG A 353 -58.05 24.88 -22.46
N ASN A 354 -56.75 25.08 -22.65
CA ASN A 354 -56.14 26.41 -22.72
C ASN A 354 -56.58 27.18 -23.98
N HIS A 355 -56.85 26.50 -25.09
CA HIS A 355 -57.39 27.12 -26.30
C HIS A 355 -58.85 27.54 -26.09
N VAL A 356 -59.68 26.67 -25.51
CA VAL A 356 -61.08 26.94 -25.15
C VAL A 356 -61.18 28.07 -24.11
N ALA A 357 -60.30 28.09 -23.09
CA ALA A 357 -60.23 29.18 -22.11
C ALA A 357 -59.81 30.51 -22.75
N LYS A 358 -58.95 30.49 -23.78
CA LYS A 358 -58.57 31.68 -24.55
C LYS A 358 -59.67 32.15 -25.52
N THR A 359 -60.51 31.26 -26.03
CA THR A 359 -61.66 31.63 -26.88
C THR A 359 -62.87 32.07 -26.06
N THR A 360 -63.13 31.52 -24.87
CA THR A 360 -64.18 32.01 -23.98
C THR A 360 -63.86 33.37 -23.36
N CYS A 361 -62.60 33.68 -23.06
CA CYS A 361 -62.19 35.03 -22.66
C CYS A 361 -62.24 36.07 -23.80
N LYS A 362 -62.31 35.65 -25.07
CA LYS A 362 -62.46 36.57 -26.22
C LYS A 362 -63.91 36.88 -26.58
N HIS A 363 -64.89 36.28 -25.90
CA HIS A 363 -66.31 36.55 -26.11
C HIS A 363 -67.00 37.31 -24.96
N ILE A 364 -66.23 37.80 -23.98
CA ILE A 364 -66.68 38.80 -23.00
C ILE A 364 -65.75 40.01 -23.11
N CYS A 365 -65.85 40.72 -24.22
CA CYS A 365 -65.42 42.12 -24.39
C CYS A 365 -65.92 42.58 -25.76
N VAL A 366 -67.23 42.78 -25.88
CA VAL A 366 -67.81 43.62 -26.93
C VAL A 366 -67.78 45.06 -26.42
N PRO A 367 -67.26 46.02 -27.20
CA PRO A 367 -67.20 47.42 -26.82
C PRO A 367 -68.60 48.04 -26.99
N ILE A 368 -69.12 48.69 -25.94
CA ILE A 368 -70.19 49.69 -26.08
C ILE A 368 -69.51 51.04 -26.15
N ILE A 369 -69.39 51.61 -27.36
CA ILE A 369 -69.01 53.00 -27.60
C ILE A 369 -70.27 53.77 -28.08
N ARG A 370 -70.65 54.78 -27.28
CA ARG A 370 -71.34 56.07 -27.57
C ARG A 370 -72.71 56.03 -28.31
N THR A 371 -73.72 56.83 -27.98
CA THR A 371 -73.77 58.31 -27.89
C THR A 371 -75.08 58.81 -27.23
N MET A 372 -74.99 59.61 -26.17
CA MET A 372 -75.49 61.00 -26.07
C MET A 372 -74.88 61.65 -24.83
#